data_AF-A0A7Y2Z0K0-F1
#
_entry.id   AF-A0A7Y2Z0K0-F1
#
_cell.length_a   1.000
_cell.length_b   1.000
_cell.length_c   1.000
_cell.angle_alpha   90.00
_cell.angle_beta   90.00
_cell.angle_gamma   90.00
#
_symmetry.space_group_name_H-M   'P 1'
#
loop_
_entity.id
_entity.type
_entity.pdbx_description
1 polymer ?
#
loop_
_entity_poly.entity_id
_entity_poly.type
_entity_poly.pdbx_seq_one_letter_code
_entity_poly.pdbx_strand_id
1 'polypeptide(L)'
;MFNKVFYTIVIITFIFFSVGFFLPKTVHVERAVDIQRPAATVFTLVNSFRSFSAWSPWLQRDPDLDLVISGPQSGKGARMTWRGDPRLVGAGTQEIIESTPWTLVRTRMKIEQMG
;
A
#
# COMPACT_ATOMS: atom_id res chain seq x y z
N MET A 1 33.06 -39.84 3.55
CA MET A 1 32.35 -38.84 4.39
C MET A 1 32.00 -37.57 3.59
N PHE A 2 32.93 -37.04 2.78
CA PHE A 2 32.74 -35.85 1.94
C PHE A 2 31.54 -35.89 0.97
N ASN A 3 31.37 -37.00 0.24
CA ASN A 3 30.28 -37.12 -0.75
C ASN A 3 28.89 -37.02 -0.10
N LYS A 4 28.71 -37.56 1.11
CA LYS A 4 27.44 -37.49 1.84
C LYS A 4 27.12 -36.03 2.22
N VAL A 5 28.11 -35.29 2.72
CA VAL A 5 27.95 -33.87 3.07
C VAL A 5 27.61 -33.03 1.83
N PHE A 6 28.26 -33.29 0.69
CA PHE A 6 27.96 -32.61 -0.56
C PHE A 6 26.50 -32.85 -1.02
N TYR A 7 26.05 -34.11 -1.05
CA TYR A 7 24.66 -34.42 -1.43
C TYR A 7 23.65 -33.78 -0.46
N THR A 8 23.95 -33.77 0.84
CA THR A 8 23.09 -33.10 1.84
C THR A 8 22.96 -31.59 1.54
N ILE A 9 24.07 -30.90 1.24
CA ILE A 9 24.03 -29.46 0.90
C ILE A 9 23.23 -29.21 -0.38
N VAL A 10 23.42 -30.06 -1.41
CA VAL A 10 22.68 -29.94 -2.68
C VAL A 10 21.17 -30.15 -2.45
N ILE A 11 20.79 -31.15 -1.66
CA ILE A 11 19.39 -31.42 -1.32
C ILE A 11 18.78 -30.25 -0.54
N ILE A 12 19.48 -29.70 0.46
CA ILE A 12 18.99 -28.55 1.24
C ILE A 12 18.80 -27.33 0.34
N THR A 13 19.78 -27.04 -0.52
CA THR A 13 19.71 -25.92 -1.48
C THR A 13 18.53 -26.10 -2.42
N PHE A 14 18.35 -27.30 -2.97
CA PHE A 14 17.24 -27.60 -3.87
C PHE A 14 15.87 -27.45 -3.19
N ILE A 15 15.75 -27.92 -1.95
CA ILE A 15 14.53 -27.75 -1.15
C ILE A 15 14.27 -26.26 -0.88
N PHE A 16 15.29 -25.48 -0.51
CA PHE A 16 15.15 -24.05 -0.24
C PHE A 16 14.58 -23.28 -1.45
N PHE A 17 15.16 -23.49 -2.64
CA PHE A 17 14.65 -22.84 -3.86
C PHE A 17 13.27 -23.34 -4.28
N SER A 18 13.00 -24.64 -4.10
CA SER A 18 11.68 -25.21 -4.39
C SER A 18 10.61 -24.56 -3.53
N VAL A 19 10.83 -24.47 -2.21
CA VAL A 19 9.89 -23.81 -1.28
C VAL A 19 9.66 -22.36 -1.67
N GLY A 20 10.73 -21.60 -1.96
CA GLY A 20 10.62 -20.21 -2.39
C GLY A 20 9.81 -20.03 -3.68
N PHE A 21 9.89 -20.98 -4.62
CA PHE A 21 9.13 -20.93 -5.86
C PHE A 21 7.62 -21.15 -5.66
N PHE A 22 7.24 -21.96 -4.67
CA PHE A 22 5.83 -22.25 -4.37
C PHE A 22 5.18 -21.26 -3.39
N LEU A 23 5.91 -20.27 -2.87
CA LEU A 23 5.35 -19.26 -1.98
C LEU A 23 4.36 -18.34 -2.73
N PRO A 24 3.22 -17.97 -2.11
CA PRO A 24 2.26 -17.06 -2.71
C PRO A 24 2.86 -15.66 -2.90
N LYS A 25 2.64 -15.09 -4.08
CA LYS A 25 3.11 -13.73 -4.44
C LYS A 25 2.25 -12.61 -3.83
N THR A 26 1.09 -12.96 -3.28
CA THR A 26 0.10 -12.01 -2.76
C THR A 26 -0.02 -12.15 -1.26
N VAL A 27 0.10 -11.03 -0.55
CA VAL A 27 -0.11 -10.92 0.89
C VAL A 27 -1.41 -10.17 1.14
N HIS A 28 -2.21 -10.65 2.09
CA HIS A 28 -3.42 -9.97 2.55
C HIS A 28 -3.20 -9.45 3.98
N VAL A 29 -3.57 -8.20 4.23
CA VAL A 29 -3.45 -7.55 5.53
C VAL A 29 -4.78 -6.87 5.85
N GLU A 30 -5.28 -7.08 7.06
CA GLU A 30 -6.52 -6.49 7.56
C GLU A 30 -6.28 -5.82 8.91
N ARG A 31 -6.94 -4.68 9.14
CA ARG A 31 -6.92 -3.96 10.41
C ARG A 31 -8.30 -3.35 10.67
N ALA A 32 -8.78 -3.49 11.90
CA ALA A 32 -9.98 -2.83 12.40
C ALA A 32 -9.65 -1.85 13.54
N VAL A 33 -10.43 -0.79 13.65
CA VAL A 33 -10.36 0.19 14.74
C VAL A 33 -11.74 0.77 14.97
N ASP A 34 -12.11 0.94 16.24
CA ASP A 34 -13.35 1.60 16.62
C ASP A 34 -13.14 3.12 16.68
N ILE A 35 -13.96 3.85 15.92
CA ILE A 35 -13.92 5.31 15.88
C ILE A 35 -15.25 5.83 16.43
N GLN A 36 -15.20 6.57 17.53
CA GLN A 36 -16.39 7.18 18.17
C GLN A 36 -16.89 8.41 17.39
N ARG A 37 -17.16 8.27 16.09
CA ARG A 37 -17.68 9.31 15.20
C ARG A 37 -18.68 8.70 14.20
N PRO A 38 -19.61 9.50 13.66
CA PRO A 38 -20.51 9.03 12.61
C PRO A 38 -19.73 8.50 11.40
N ALA A 39 -20.21 7.39 10.82
CA ALA A 39 -19.63 6.82 9.59
C ALA A 39 -19.53 7.87 8.48
N ALA A 40 -20.47 8.83 8.45
CA ALA A 40 -20.46 9.91 7.49
C ALA A 40 -19.24 10.84 7.57
N THR A 41 -18.77 11.10 8.79
CA THR A 41 -17.58 11.93 9.01
C THR A 41 -16.34 11.21 8.51
N VAL A 42 -16.17 9.94 8.88
CA VAL A 42 -15.01 9.13 8.48
C VAL A 42 -14.99 8.95 6.96
N PHE A 43 -16.13 8.58 6.38
CA PHE A 43 -16.27 8.39 4.94
C PHE A 43 -15.89 9.64 4.15
N THR A 44 -16.36 10.83 4.56
CA THR A 44 -16.05 12.08 3.88
C THR A 44 -14.54 12.34 3.82
N LEU A 45 -13.81 12.03 4.90
CA LEU A 45 -12.35 12.20 4.99
C LEU A 45 -11.57 11.24 4.10
N VAL A 46 -11.98 9.97 4.03
CA VAL A 46 -11.25 8.94 3.25
C VAL A 46 -11.68 8.89 1.79
N ASN A 47 -12.87 9.41 1.46
CA ASN A 47 -13.41 9.44 0.10
C ASN A 47 -12.84 10.60 -0.75
N SER A 48 -11.96 11.43 -0.21
CA SER A 48 -11.30 12.52 -0.93
C SER A 48 -9.82 12.62 -0.60
N PHE A 49 -8.97 12.62 -1.63
CA PHE A 49 -7.55 12.89 -1.44
C PHE A 49 -7.23 14.34 -1.07
N ARG A 50 -8.17 15.28 -1.22
CA ARG A 50 -7.98 16.67 -0.76
C ARG A 50 -7.94 16.78 0.77
N SER A 51 -8.60 15.85 1.45
CA SER A 51 -8.59 15.73 2.91
C SER A 51 -7.45 14.83 3.42
N PHE A 52 -6.64 14.26 2.52
CA PHE A 52 -5.63 13.28 2.88
C PHE A 52 -4.60 13.84 3.88
N SER A 53 -4.14 15.07 3.67
CA SER A 53 -3.20 15.75 4.56
C SER A 53 -3.72 15.97 5.98
N ALA A 54 -5.04 15.98 6.17
CA ALA A 54 -5.66 16.23 7.48
C ALA A 54 -5.62 14.99 8.40
N TRP A 55 -5.51 13.78 7.85
CA TRP A 55 -5.56 12.54 8.62
C TRP A 55 -4.39 11.58 8.36
N SER A 56 -3.70 11.74 7.25
CA SER A 56 -2.62 10.85 6.84
C SER A 56 -1.28 11.26 7.46
N PRO A 57 -0.49 10.32 8.01
CA PRO A 57 0.79 10.63 8.64
C PRO A 57 1.91 10.92 7.62
N TRP A 58 1.72 10.62 6.33
CA TRP A 58 2.81 10.66 5.34
C TRP A 58 3.38 12.06 5.12
N LEU A 59 2.53 13.10 5.18
CA LEU A 59 2.96 14.49 5.01
C LEU A 59 3.82 15.00 6.20
N GLN A 60 3.56 14.46 7.39
CA GLN A 60 4.38 14.77 8.57
C GLN A 60 5.71 13.99 8.54
N ARG A 61 5.71 12.82 7.90
CA ARG A 61 6.90 11.97 7.76
C ARG A 61 7.89 12.52 6.75
N ASP A 62 7.41 13.11 5.67
CA ASP A 62 8.21 13.76 4.64
C ASP A 62 7.62 15.14 4.30
N PRO A 63 8.15 16.22 4.91
CA PRO A 63 7.68 17.59 4.66
C PRO A 63 7.90 18.09 3.23
N ASP A 64 8.85 17.49 2.50
CA ASP A 64 9.19 17.86 1.12
C ASP A 64 8.40 17.02 0.08
N LEU A 65 7.41 16.25 0.54
CA LEU A 65 6.55 15.43 -0.32
C LEU A 65 5.77 16.30 -1.32
N ASP A 66 6.01 16.05 -2.61
CA ASP A 66 5.21 16.61 -3.69
C ASP A 66 3.94 15.76 -3.88
N LEU A 67 2.77 16.40 -3.77
CA LEU A 67 1.45 15.79 -3.91
C LEU A 67 0.66 16.43 -5.04
N VAL A 68 0.31 15.62 -6.03
CA VAL A 68 -0.55 16.03 -7.14
C VAL A 68 -1.88 15.28 -7.05
N ILE A 69 -2.97 16.04 -6.87
CA ILE A 69 -4.33 15.51 -6.83
C ILE A 69 -5.02 15.82 -8.16
N SER A 70 -5.63 14.80 -8.76
CA SER A 70 -6.34 14.91 -10.04
C SER A 70 -7.67 14.14 -10.03
N GLY A 71 -8.52 14.43 -11.01
CA GLY A 71 -9.85 13.84 -11.13
C GLY A 71 -10.92 14.54 -10.28
N PRO A 72 -12.04 13.86 -9.99
CA PRO A 72 -13.13 14.39 -9.17
C PRO A 72 -12.69 14.83 -7.77
N GLN A 73 -13.46 15.73 -7.15
CA GLN A 73 -13.16 16.19 -5.79
C GLN A 73 -13.23 15.06 -4.75
N SER A 74 -14.08 14.06 -4.96
CA SER A 74 -14.22 12.88 -4.11
C SER A 74 -14.79 11.70 -4.91
N GLY A 75 -14.67 10.49 -4.36
CA GLY A 75 -15.27 9.29 -4.94
C GLY A 75 -14.49 8.71 -6.11
N LYS A 76 -15.17 7.83 -6.85
CA LYS A 76 -14.59 7.04 -7.93
C LYS A 76 -13.89 7.93 -8.97
N GLY A 77 -12.66 7.58 -9.31
CA GLY A 77 -11.80 8.28 -10.27
C GLY A 77 -10.95 9.40 -9.64
N ALA A 78 -11.17 9.78 -8.38
CA ALA A 78 -10.25 10.67 -7.68
C ALA A 78 -8.88 9.99 -7.57
N ARG A 79 -7.81 10.73 -7.84
CA ARG A 79 -6.44 10.20 -7.88
C ARG A 79 -5.46 11.13 -7.17
N MET A 80 -4.48 10.54 -6.50
CA MET A 80 -3.36 11.20 -5.86
C MET A 80 -2.07 10.55 -6.35
N THR A 81 -1.11 11.39 -6.74
CA THR A 81 0.26 11.00 -7.04
C THR A 81 1.15 11.66 -5.99
N TRP A 82 2.11 10.92 -5.44
CA TRP A 82 3.09 11.45 -4.51
C TRP A 82 4.50 11.15 -4.97
N ARG A 83 5.42 12.07 -4.66
CA ARG A 83 6.87 11.89 -4.80
C ARG A 83 7.57 12.50 -3.60
N GLY A 84 8.25 11.67 -2.83
CA GLY A 84 9.09 12.10 -1.71
C GLY A 84 10.39 11.31 -1.65
N ASP A 85 11.08 11.39 -0.51
CA ASP A 85 12.32 10.67 -0.27
C ASP A 85 12.07 9.14 -0.33
N PRO A 86 12.82 8.39 -1.17
CA PRO A 86 12.69 6.94 -1.30
C PRO A 86 12.91 6.15 0.00
N ARG A 87 13.64 6.72 0.96
CA ARG A 87 13.88 6.11 2.29
C ARG A 87 12.74 6.40 3.27
N LEU A 88 11.88 7.38 3.00
CA LEU A 88 10.80 7.81 3.89
C LEU A 88 9.42 7.37 3.41
N VAL A 89 9.02 7.81 2.22
CA VAL A 89 7.65 7.66 1.66
C VAL A 89 7.63 7.20 0.20
N GLY A 90 8.76 7.30 -0.51
CA GLY A 90 8.90 6.89 -1.91
C GLY A 90 8.00 7.66 -2.85
N ALA A 91 7.67 7.02 -3.96
CA ALA A 91 6.80 7.57 -4.99
C ALA A 91 5.70 6.58 -5.37
N GLY A 92 4.58 7.10 -5.83
CA GLY A 92 3.49 6.25 -6.27
C GLY A 92 2.22 7.00 -6.62
N THR A 93 1.20 6.21 -6.94
CA THR A 93 -0.15 6.69 -7.26
C THR A 93 -1.19 5.89 -6.51
N GLN A 94 -2.27 6.56 -6.13
CA GLN A 94 -3.44 5.95 -5.50
C GLN A 94 -4.71 6.51 -6.15
N GLU A 95 -5.64 5.63 -6.49
CA GLU A 95 -6.91 5.98 -7.13
C GLU A 95 -8.08 5.32 -6.41
N ILE A 96 -9.17 6.06 -6.20
CA ILE A 96 -10.43 5.49 -5.71
C ILE A 96 -11.13 4.81 -6.90
N ILE A 97 -11.25 3.49 -6.85
CA ILE A 97 -11.85 2.69 -7.94
C ILE A 97 -13.32 2.36 -7.68
N GLU A 98 -13.75 2.44 -6.42
CA GLU A 98 -15.13 2.18 -5.98
C GLU A 98 -15.41 3.01 -4.73
N SER A 99 -16.62 3.55 -4.63
CA SER A 99 -17.07 4.33 -3.47
C SER A 99 -18.56 4.13 -3.27
N THR A 100 -18.93 3.56 -2.13
CA THR A 100 -20.31 3.33 -1.69
C THR A 100 -20.54 4.13 -0.43
N PRO A 101 -21.49 5.10 -0.42
CA PRO A 101 -21.72 6.00 0.69
C PRO A 101 -21.71 5.30 2.05
N TRP A 102 -20.90 5.85 2.96
CA TRP A 102 -20.83 5.46 4.37
C TRP A 102 -20.38 4.02 4.66
N THR A 103 -20.00 3.26 3.62
CA THR A 103 -19.80 1.80 3.71
C THR A 103 -18.45 1.37 3.18
N LEU A 104 -18.06 1.82 1.99
CA LEU A 104 -16.88 1.32 1.29
C LEU A 104 -16.18 2.41 0.50
N VAL A 105 -14.86 2.49 0.63
CA VAL A 105 -13.97 3.19 -0.31
C VAL A 105 -12.87 2.21 -0.69
N ARG A 106 -12.89 1.75 -1.95
CA ARG A 106 -11.85 0.86 -2.47
C ARG A 106 -10.85 1.68 -3.26
N THR A 107 -9.58 1.53 -2.92
CA THR A 107 -8.49 2.19 -3.65
C THR A 107 -7.60 1.16 -4.34
N ARG A 108 -7.00 1.59 -5.44
CA ARG A 108 -5.89 0.89 -6.08
C ARG A 108 -4.65 1.75 -5.90
N MET A 109 -3.61 1.16 -5.32
CA MET A 109 -2.32 1.81 -5.12
C MET A 109 -1.28 1.15 -6.04
N LYS A 110 -0.42 1.97 -6.65
CA LYS A 110 0.77 1.54 -7.37
C LYS A 110 1.95 2.29 -6.80
N ILE A 111 2.88 1.57 -6.17
CA ILE A 111 4.13 2.13 -5.69
C ILE A 111 5.12 2.09 -6.85
N GLU A 112 5.78 3.20 -7.12
CA GLU A 112 6.88 3.24 -8.08
C GLU A 112 8.11 2.63 -7.42
N GLN A 113 8.67 1.57 -8.01
CA GLN A 113 9.97 1.04 -7.58
C GLN A 113 11.04 2.04 -8.00
N MET A 114 11.54 2.81 -7.03
CA MET A 114 12.80 3.52 -7.18
C MET A 114 13.89 2.48 -6.94
N GLY A 115 14.60 2.13 -8.02
CA GLY A 115 15.68 1.15 -8.05
C GLY A 115 16.87 1.50 -7.15
#